data_AF-A0A2T1EH53-F1
#
_entry.id   AF-A0A2T1EH53-F1
#
_cell.length_a   1.000
_cell.length_b   1.000
_cell.length_c   1.000
_cell.angle_alpha   90.00
_cell.angle_beta   90.00
_cell.angle_gamma   90.00
#
_symmetry.space_group_name_H-M   'P 1'
#
loop_
_entity.id
_entity.type
_entity.pdbx_description
1 polymer ?
#
loop_
_entity_poly.entity_id
_entity_poly.type
_entity_poly.pdbx_seq_one_letter_code
_entity_poly.pdbx_strand_id
1 'polypeptide(L)'
;MTTDTPSLVSLEYIPYLDEDGQLPAQFSGKVGVYAIFDKDKVLQYVGYSRDVDLSLKQHIVRQATKCYWLKVHLSDRPSRTILESIKDAWISENSASPASLASESAQWTDPIDATLTMTVEEQSSYKAGDGLIQDKLLKNIARRVEQQILAQLSDRGLKMPIRFNPKLKEKGLLDLKQ
;
A
#
# COMPACT_ATOMS: atom_id res chain seq x y z
N MET A 1 22.37 11.05 -24.30
CA MET A 1 21.06 10.37 -24.35
C MET A 1 20.26 10.93 -23.19
N THR A 2 19.45 11.95 -23.41
CA THR A 2 18.62 12.57 -22.37
C THR A 2 17.48 11.60 -22.05
N THR A 3 17.61 10.89 -20.94
CA THR A 3 16.50 10.15 -20.33
C THR A 3 15.47 11.21 -19.93
N ASP A 4 14.41 11.35 -20.72
CA ASP A 4 13.33 12.30 -20.46
C ASP A 4 12.52 11.78 -19.26
N THR A 5 13.04 12.05 -18.06
CA THR A 5 12.39 11.69 -16.80
C THR A 5 11.19 12.62 -16.64
N PRO A 6 9.95 12.09 -16.63
CA PRO A 6 8.77 12.92 -16.46
C PRO A 6 8.86 13.65 -15.11
N SER A 7 8.59 14.95 -15.10
CA SER A 7 8.47 15.72 -13.85
C SER A 7 7.20 15.31 -13.12
N LEU A 8 7.29 15.18 -11.80
CA LEU A 8 6.13 14.87 -10.98
C LEU A 8 5.12 16.01 -11.00
N VAL A 9 5.58 17.27 -11.05
CA VAL A 9 4.72 18.45 -11.07
C VAL A 9 3.89 18.55 -12.35
N SER A 10 4.43 18.12 -13.50
CA SER A 10 3.71 18.20 -14.78
C SER A 10 2.61 17.15 -14.96
N LEU A 11 2.63 16.07 -14.17
CA LEU A 11 1.60 15.03 -14.22
C LEU A 11 0.31 15.46 -13.52
N GLU A 12 -0.83 15.03 -14.08
CA GLU A 12 -2.14 15.31 -13.51
C GLU A 12 -2.42 14.46 -12.26
N TYR A 13 -3.14 15.05 -11.30
CA TYR A 13 -3.64 14.32 -10.15
C TYR A 13 -4.86 13.49 -10.53
N ILE A 14 -4.79 12.20 -10.24
CA ILE A 14 -5.85 11.23 -10.44
C ILE A 14 -6.42 10.90 -9.06
N PRO A 15 -7.74 10.92 -8.86
CA PRO A 15 -8.32 10.49 -7.60
C PRO A 15 -8.01 9.00 -7.37
N TYR A 16 -7.63 8.64 -6.15
CA TYR A 16 -7.28 7.26 -5.82
C TYR A 16 -8.50 6.34 -5.91
N LEU A 17 -9.67 6.86 -5.54
CA LEU A 17 -10.97 6.22 -5.73
C LEU A 17 -11.84 7.12 -6.60
N ASP A 18 -12.49 6.54 -7.61
CA ASP A 18 -13.48 7.25 -8.42
C ASP A 18 -14.81 7.42 -7.66
N GLU A 19 -15.80 8.06 -8.30
CA GLU A 19 -17.13 8.29 -7.74
C GLU A 19 -17.88 6.98 -7.41
N ASP A 20 -17.52 5.89 -8.09
CA ASP A 20 -18.06 4.56 -7.86
C ASP A 20 -17.33 3.80 -6.74
N GLY A 21 -16.27 4.38 -6.16
CA GLY A 21 -15.48 3.75 -5.12
C GLY A 21 -14.57 2.64 -5.65
N GLN A 22 -14.15 2.75 -6.90
CA GLN A 22 -13.23 1.83 -7.57
C GLN A 22 -11.85 2.45 -7.74
N LEU A 23 -10.84 1.58 -7.84
CA LEU A 23 -9.49 1.99 -8.20
C LEU A 23 -9.39 2.25 -9.71
N PRO A 24 -8.42 3.05 -10.16
CA PRO A 24 -8.31 3.41 -11.57
C PRO A 24 -7.89 2.19 -12.43
N ALA A 25 -8.87 1.55 -13.05
CA ALA A 25 -8.69 0.29 -13.78
C ALA A 25 -7.78 0.41 -15.02
N GLN A 26 -7.56 1.64 -15.52
CA GLN A 26 -6.67 1.90 -16.66
C GLN A 26 -5.21 1.47 -16.42
N PHE A 27 -4.83 1.25 -15.16
CA PHE A 27 -3.48 0.84 -14.78
C PHE A 27 -3.29 -0.67 -14.62
N SER A 28 -4.35 -1.45 -14.87
CA SER A 28 -4.31 -2.91 -14.76
C SER A 28 -3.28 -3.53 -15.72
N GLY A 29 -2.32 -4.29 -15.18
CA GLY A 29 -1.27 -4.95 -15.96
C GLY A 29 -0.29 -3.99 -16.64
N LYS A 30 -0.28 -2.72 -16.23
CA LYS A 30 0.64 -1.71 -16.76
C LYS A 30 1.87 -1.57 -15.87
N VAL A 31 3.03 -1.43 -16.51
CA VAL A 31 4.30 -1.17 -15.84
C VAL A 31 4.52 0.34 -15.76
N GLY A 32 4.89 0.84 -14.58
CA GLY A 32 5.09 2.27 -14.41
C GLY A 32 5.59 2.67 -13.04
N VAL A 33 5.83 3.98 -12.90
CA VAL A 33 6.15 4.66 -11.64
C VAL A 33 4.90 5.41 -11.20
N TYR A 34 4.64 5.42 -9.90
CA TYR A 34 3.48 6.09 -9.33
C TYR A 34 3.84 6.75 -8.01
N ALA A 35 3.17 7.87 -7.73
CA ALA A 35 3.28 8.64 -6.52
C ALA A 35 1.90 8.74 -5.86
N ILE A 36 1.85 8.47 -4.56
CA ILE A 36 0.64 8.49 -3.75
C ILE A 36 0.68 9.72 -2.85
N PHE A 37 -0.44 10.42 -2.78
CA PHE A 37 -0.59 11.63 -1.98
C PHE A 37 -1.80 11.51 -1.06
N ASP A 38 -1.72 12.19 0.09
CA ASP A 38 -2.83 12.31 1.02
C ASP A 38 -3.88 13.33 0.56
N LYS A 39 -4.91 13.57 1.39
CA LYS A 39 -6.02 14.47 1.08
C LYS A 39 -5.56 15.87 0.67
N ASP A 40 -4.49 16.37 1.28
CA ASP A 40 -3.96 17.72 1.09
C ASP A 40 -2.92 17.77 -0.03
N LYS A 41 -2.81 16.70 -0.84
CA LYS A 41 -1.85 16.53 -1.94
C LYS A 41 -0.39 16.56 -1.49
N VAL A 42 -0.12 16.18 -0.24
CA VAL A 42 1.24 15.97 0.26
C VAL A 42 1.72 14.58 -0.17
N LEU A 43 2.94 14.50 -0.69
CA LEU A 43 3.52 13.25 -1.16
C LEU A 43 3.78 12.31 0.02
N GLN A 44 3.20 11.11 -0.03
CA GLN A 44 3.28 10.10 1.01
C GLN A 44 4.14 8.90 0.59
N TYR A 45 4.18 8.58 -0.70
CA TYR A 45 4.93 7.44 -1.21
C TYR A 45 5.23 7.57 -2.71
N VAL A 46 6.39 7.07 -3.14
CA VAL A 46 6.74 6.88 -4.55
C VAL A 46 7.24 5.45 -4.75
N GLY A 47 6.62 4.74 -5.69
CA GLY A 47 6.97 3.36 -6.03
C GLY A 47 6.93 3.11 -7.53
N TYR A 48 7.42 1.96 -7.93
CA TYR A 48 7.26 1.45 -9.30
C TYR A 48 6.80 0.00 -9.24
N SER A 49 6.05 -0.42 -10.26
CA SER A 49 5.54 -1.78 -10.33
C SER A 49 5.44 -2.26 -11.76
N ARG A 50 5.45 -3.58 -11.93
CA ARG A 50 5.10 -4.26 -13.17
C ARG A 50 3.58 -4.37 -13.38
N ASP A 51 2.82 -4.19 -12.31
CA ASP A 51 1.38 -4.08 -12.32
C ASP A 51 0.98 -2.99 -11.32
N VAL A 52 0.75 -1.78 -11.84
CA VAL A 52 0.44 -0.61 -11.02
C VAL A 52 -0.87 -0.84 -10.26
N ASP A 53 -1.93 -1.34 -10.90
CA ASP A 53 -3.22 -1.61 -10.23
C ASP A 53 -3.07 -2.55 -9.03
N LEU A 54 -2.31 -3.65 -9.18
CA LEU A 54 -2.05 -4.57 -8.07
C LEU A 54 -1.36 -3.87 -6.88
N SER A 55 -0.37 -3.02 -7.16
CA SER A 55 0.30 -2.25 -6.11
C SER A 55 -0.64 -1.26 -5.44
N LEU A 56 -1.50 -0.56 -6.21
CA LEU A 56 -2.48 0.36 -5.65
C LEU A 56 -3.48 -0.34 -4.72
N LYS A 57 -3.91 -1.55 -5.08
CA LYS A 57 -4.74 -2.40 -4.21
C LYS A 57 -4.04 -2.73 -2.90
N GLN A 58 -2.75 -3.06 -2.94
CA GLN A 58 -1.98 -3.35 -1.73
C GLN A 58 -1.83 -2.10 -0.86
N HIS A 59 -1.50 -0.95 -1.46
CA HIS A 59 -1.28 0.29 -0.73
C HIS A 59 -2.52 0.81 -0.03
N ILE A 60 -3.70 0.77 -0.66
CA ILE A 60 -4.92 1.27 -0.02
C ILE A 60 -5.30 0.44 1.21
N VAL A 61 -5.04 -0.86 1.16
CA VAL A 61 -5.33 -1.78 2.27
C VAL A 61 -4.36 -1.56 3.44
N ARG A 62 -3.12 -1.15 3.15
CA ARG A 62 -2.07 -0.89 4.15
C ARG A 62 -2.15 0.54 4.72
N GLN A 63 -2.51 1.52 3.91
CA GLN A 63 -2.43 2.95 4.21
C GLN A 63 -3.67 3.71 3.70
N ALA A 64 -4.87 3.24 4.04
CA ALA A 64 -6.15 3.81 3.57
C ALA A 64 -6.30 5.32 3.81
N THR A 65 -5.72 5.82 4.91
CA THR A 65 -5.73 7.22 5.32
C THR A 65 -4.71 8.10 4.61
N LYS A 66 -3.79 7.53 3.81
CA LYS A 66 -2.78 8.25 3.03
C LYS A 66 -2.99 8.14 1.52
N CYS A 67 -3.95 7.33 1.06
CA CYS A 67 -4.22 7.08 -0.35
C CYS A 67 -5.38 7.92 -0.88
N TYR A 68 -5.17 9.17 -1.28
CA TYR A 68 -6.23 10.07 -1.79
C TYR A 68 -6.04 10.50 -3.22
N TRP A 69 -4.81 10.87 -3.60
CA TRP A 69 -4.47 11.21 -4.97
C TRP A 69 -3.30 10.40 -5.46
N LEU A 70 -3.22 10.29 -6.77
CA LEU A 70 -2.23 9.51 -7.47
C LEU A 70 -1.68 10.32 -8.63
N LYS A 71 -0.38 10.21 -8.89
CA LYS A 71 0.22 10.55 -10.18
C LYS A 71 0.91 9.31 -10.71
N VAL A 72 0.72 9.00 -11.99
CA VAL A 72 1.26 7.79 -12.62
C VAL A 72 1.95 8.14 -13.91
N HIS A 73 3.12 7.54 -14.10
CA HIS A 73 3.81 7.48 -15.37
C HIS A 73 3.94 6.03 -15.82
N LEU A 74 3.27 5.71 -16.92
CA LEU A 74 3.38 4.40 -17.56
C LEU A 74 4.59 4.38 -18.48
N SER A 75 5.36 3.29 -18.42
CA SER A 75 6.58 3.14 -19.21
C SER A 75 6.41 2.02 -20.23
N ASP A 76 6.49 2.36 -21.52
CA ASP A 76 6.41 1.40 -22.63
C ASP A 76 7.66 0.51 -22.74
N ARG A 77 8.81 1.00 -22.28
CA ARG A 77 10.09 0.27 -22.27
C ARG A 77 10.69 0.23 -20.87
N PRO A 78 10.08 -0.53 -19.94
CA PRO A 78 10.50 -0.53 -18.55
C PRO A 78 11.86 -1.21 -18.41
N SER A 79 12.81 -0.48 -17.82
CA SER A 79 13.98 -1.09 -17.20
C SER A 79 14.00 -0.68 -15.73
N ARG A 80 14.50 -1.58 -14.86
CA ARG A 80 14.60 -1.28 -13.43
C ARG A 80 15.34 0.04 -13.18
N THR A 81 16.46 0.25 -13.88
CA THR A 81 17.28 1.45 -13.78
C THR A 81 16.51 2.73 -14.16
N ILE A 82 15.67 2.68 -15.21
CA ILE A 82 14.85 3.83 -15.61
C ILE A 82 13.78 4.11 -14.54
N LEU A 83 13.05 3.09 -14.10
CA LEU A 83 11.98 3.25 -13.11
C LEU A 83 12.52 3.77 -11.76
N GLU A 84 13.67 3.26 -11.33
CA GLU A 84 14.37 3.69 -10.11
C GLU A 84 14.86 5.14 -10.23
N SER A 85 15.44 5.52 -11.37
CA SER A 85 15.85 6.90 -11.64
C SER A 85 14.67 7.88 -11.61
N ILE A 86 13.53 7.53 -12.21
CA ILE A 86 12.31 8.36 -12.17
C ILE A 86 11.80 8.50 -10.73
N LYS A 87 11.75 7.39 -9.96
CA LYS A 87 11.36 7.40 -8.55
C LYS A 87 12.22 8.37 -7.74
N ASP A 88 13.54 8.26 -7.87
CA ASP A 88 14.48 9.09 -7.11
C ASP A 88 14.37 10.57 -7.50
N ALA A 89 14.15 10.86 -8.80
CA ALA A 89 13.88 12.21 -9.27
C ALA A 89 12.62 12.80 -8.65
N TRP A 90 11.51 12.03 -8.58
CA TRP A 90 10.25 12.48 -7.97
C TRP A 90 10.37 12.74 -6.47
N ILE A 91 11.14 11.91 -5.75
CA ILE A 91 11.42 12.12 -4.33
C ILE A 91 12.21 13.42 -4.12
N SER A 92 13.22 13.66 -4.95
CA SER A 92 14.07 14.85 -4.88
C SER A 92 13.29 16.13 -5.24
N GLU A 93 12.43 16.06 -6.26
CA GLU A 93 11.61 17.17 -6.74
C GLU A 93 10.64 17.70 -5.67
N ASN A 94 10.02 16.82 -4.89
CA ASN A 94 8.98 17.22 -3.94
C ASN A 94 9.51 17.65 -2.56
N SER A 95 10.83 17.79 -2.39
CA SER A 95 11.52 18.25 -1.16
C SER A 95 11.11 17.51 0.13
N ALA A 96 10.40 16.39 0.01
CA ALA A 96 10.10 15.52 1.13
C ALA A 96 11.44 14.92 1.60
N SER A 97 11.68 14.91 2.91
CA SER A 97 12.92 14.31 3.41
C SER A 97 12.95 12.85 2.96
N PRO A 98 13.94 12.42 2.14
CA PRO A 98 14.00 11.04 1.66
C PRO A 98 13.99 10.04 2.82
N ALA A 99 14.49 10.45 3.99
CA ALA A 99 14.50 9.67 5.22
C ALA A 99 13.10 9.37 5.77
N SER A 100 12.13 10.30 5.69
CA SER A 100 10.77 10.04 6.16
C SER A 100 10.06 9.05 5.22
N LEU A 101 10.13 9.28 3.91
CA LEU A 101 9.54 8.39 2.91
C LEU A 101 10.17 6.98 2.91
N ALA A 102 11.50 6.90 3.08
CA ALA A 102 12.21 5.62 3.13
C ALA A 102 11.90 4.84 4.41
N SER A 103 11.80 5.51 5.57
CA SER A 103 11.47 4.85 6.84
C SER A 103 10.04 4.30 6.85
N GLU A 104 9.12 4.96 6.14
CA GLU A 104 7.73 4.52 6.04
C GLU A 104 7.51 3.52 4.91
N SER A 105 8.47 3.30 4.01
CA SER A 105 8.33 2.41 2.85
C SER A 105 7.90 0.98 3.20
N ALA A 106 8.41 0.44 4.31
CA ALA A 106 8.02 -0.87 4.84
C ALA A 106 6.51 -0.93 5.12
N GLN A 107 5.90 0.15 5.61
CA GLN A 107 4.45 0.20 5.85
C GLN A 107 3.62 0.19 4.56
N TRP A 108 4.24 0.47 3.41
CA TRP A 108 3.62 0.43 2.09
C TRP A 108 3.88 -0.90 1.37
N THR A 109 5.01 -1.57 1.65
CA THR A 109 5.46 -2.77 0.92
C THR A 109 5.26 -4.08 1.67
N ASP A 110 5.26 -4.06 3.00
CA ASP A 110 5.25 -5.27 3.81
C ASP A 110 3.82 -5.68 4.16
N PRO A 111 3.59 -6.98 4.43
CA PRO A 111 2.35 -7.43 5.03
C PRO A 111 2.05 -6.70 6.33
N ILE A 112 0.77 -6.43 6.58
CA ILE A 112 0.34 -5.78 7.82
C ILE A 112 0.51 -6.78 8.96
N ASP A 113 1.34 -6.41 9.93
CA ASP A 113 1.54 -7.21 11.14
C ASP A 113 0.43 -6.91 12.15
N ALA A 114 -0.54 -7.82 12.23
CA ALA A 114 -1.66 -7.70 13.15
C ALA A 114 -1.23 -7.88 14.61
N THR A 115 -0.08 -8.50 14.86
CA THR A 115 0.42 -8.74 16.23
C THR A 115 0.76 -7.44 16.98
N LEU A 116 1.04 -6.37 16.23
CA LEU A 116 1.24 -5.02 16.79
C LEU A 116 -0.01 -4.47 17.46
N THR A 117 -1.19 -5.02 17.17
CA THR A 117 -2.48 -4.62 17.76
C THR A 117 -2.90 -5.49 18.95
N MET A 118 -2.02 -6.39 19.41
CA MET A 118 -2.30 -7.28 20.54
C MET A 118 -2.45 -6.49 21.83
N THR A 119 -3.55 -6.75 22.52
CA THR A 119 -3.78 -6.32 23.90
C THR A 119 -2.80 -7.02 24.85
N VAL A 120 -2.66 -6.48 26.06
CA VAL A 120 -1.75 -7.04 27.08
C VAL A 120 -2.15 -8.47 27.44
N GLU A 121 -3.46 -8.75 27.49
CA GLU A 121 -4.03 -10.06 27.75
C GLU A 121 -3.73 -11.06 26.64
N GLU A 122 -3.85 -10.63 25.38
CA GLU A 122 -3.51 -11.45 24.20
C GLU A 122 -2.00 -11.75 24.18
N GLN A 123 -1.14 -10.76 24.48
CA GLN A 123 0.32 -10.99 24.53
C GLN A 123 0.70 -12.00 25.62
N SER A 124 0.11 -11.90 26.81
CA SER A 124 0.31 -12.86 27.89
C SER A 124 -0.16 -14.26 27.50
N SER A 125 -1.34 -14.36 26.87
CA SER A 125 -1.90 -15.63 26.39
C SER A 125 -1.04 -16.28 25.30
N TYR A 126 -0.45 -15.46 24.41
CA TYR A 126 0.48 -15.95 23.38
C TYR A 126 1.76 -16.52 23.99
N LYS A 127 2.34 -15.83 24.96
CA LYS A 127 3.58 -16.26 25.65
C LYS A 127 3.38 -17.53 26.48
N ALA A 128 2.20 -17.71 27.07
CA ALA A 128 1.86 -18.87 27.90
C ALA A 128 1.30 -20.06 27.09
N GLY A 129 0.79 -19.81 25.89
CA GLY A 129 0.18 -20.82 25.03
C GLY A 129 1.19 -21.70 24.29
N ASP A 130 0.77 -22.92 23.95
CA ASP A 130 1.47 -23.78 23.02
C ASP A 130 1.22 -23.35 21.55
N GLY A 131 1.86 -24.03 20.59
CA GLY A 131 1.75 -23.68 19.17
C GLY A 131 0.31 -23.64 18.63
N LEU A 132 -0.59 -24.50 19.13
CA LEU A 132 -1.98 -24.50 18.68
C LEU A 132 -2.79 -23.32 19.23
N ILE A 133 -2.53 -22.95 20.49
CA ILE A 133 -3.15 -21.78 21.13
C ILE A 133 -2.63 -20.50 20.47
N GLN A 134 -1.33 -20.42 20.20
CA GLN A 134 -0.68 -19.32 19.49
C GLN A 134 -1.28 -19.11 18.10
N ASP A 135 -1.39 -20.17 17.29
CA ASP A 135 -1.95 -20.09 15.94
C ASP A 135 -3.41 -19.61 15.93
N LYS A 136 -4.24 -20.10 16.86
CA LYS A 136 -5.64 -19.65 17.00
C LYS A 136 -5.72 -18.18 17.37
N LEU A 137 -4.88 -17.75 18.30
CA LEU A 137 -4.83 -16.38 18.76
C LEU A 137 -4.41 -15.44 17.61
N LEU A 138 -3.32 -15.76 16.90
CA LEU A 138 -2.87 -15.01 15.73
C LEU A 138 -3.95 -14.88 14.65
N LYS A 139 -4.66 -15.97 14.36
CA LYS A 139 -5.80 -15.95 13.42
C LYS A 139 -6.91 -15.00 13.88
N ASN A 140 -7.24 -15.00 15.16
CA ASN A 140 -8.29 -14.14 15.70
C ASN A 140 -7.89 -12.67 15.65
N ILE A 141 -6.66 -12.34 16.01
CA ILE A 141 -6.11 -10.98 15.92
C ILE A 141 -6.09 -10.51 14.46
N ALA A 142 -5.57 -11.34 13.54
CA ALA A 142 -5.55 -11.02 12.12
C ALA A 142 -6.98 -10.78 11.57
N ARG A 143 -7.96 -11.59 11.96
CA ARG A 143 -9.38 -11.36 11.58
C ARG A 143 -9.93 -10.06 12.15
N ARG A 144 -9.61 -9.72 13.40
CA ARG A 144 -10.02 -8.45 14.02
C ARG A 144 -9.47 -7.25 13.24
N VAL A 145 -8.17 -7.26 12.95
CA VAL A 145 -7.51 -6.19 12.17
C VAL A 145 -8.05 -6.13 10.75
N GLU A 146 -8.30 -7.26 10.10
CA GLU A 146 -8.95 -7.31 8.78
C GLU A 146 -10.31 -6.61 8.80
N GLN A 147 -11.16 -6.87 9.80
CA GLN A 147 -12.47 -6.20 9.91
C GLN A 147 -12.31 -4.69 10.11
N GLN A 148 -11.33 -4.25 10.89
CA GLN A 148 -11.03 -2.83 11.07
C GLN A 148 -10.60 -2.16 9.76
N ILE A 149 -9.73 -2.80 9.00
CA ILE A 149 -9.29 -2.30 7.69
C ILE A 149 -10.47 -2.23 6.72
N LEU A 150 -11.28 -3.29 6.63
CA LEU A 150 -12.45 -3.31 5.74
C LEU A 150 -13.47 -2.22 6.12
N ALA A 151 -13.68 -1.97 7.41
CA ALA A 151 -14.53 -0.87 7.88
C ALA A 151 -13.94 0.49 7.44
N GLN A 152 -12.65 0.73 7.65
CA GLN A 152 -11.99 1.97 7.21
C GLN A 152 -12.05 2.18 5.69
N LEU A 153 -11.90 1.11 4.91
CA LEU A 153 -12.02 1.17 3.47
C LEU A 153 -13.45 1.47 3.02
N SER A 154 -14.44 0.86 3.67
CA SER A 154 -15.86 1.16 3.44
C SER A 154 -16.18 2.61 3.78
N ASP A 155 -15.67 3.14 4.89
CA ASP A 155 -15.83 4.54 5.30
C ASP A 155 -15.16 5.50 4.30
N ARG A 156 -14.05 5.09 3.67
CA ARG A 156 -13.40 5.81 2.57
C ARG A 156 -14.19 5.75 1.26
N GLY A 157 -15.26 4.96 1.18
CA GLY A 157 -16.09 4.79 0.00
C GLY A 157 -15.65 3.68 -0.95
N LEU A 158 -14.69 2.82 -0.55
CA LEU A 158 -14.28 1.68 -1.37
C LEU A 158 -15.44 0.69 -1.51
N LYS A 159 -15.89 0.44 -2.75
CA LYS A 159 -16.96 -0.53 -3.03
C LYS A 159 -16.46 -1.86 -3.57
N MET A 160 -15.19 -1.94 -3.98
CA MET A 160 -14.64 -3.16 -4.54
C MET A 160 -14.33 -4.21 -3.46
N PRO A 161 -14.50 -5.52 -3.76
CA PRO A 161 -14.21 -6.57 -2.79
C PRO A 161 -12.70 -6.75 -2.58
N ILE A 162 -12.26 -6.67 -1.33
CA ILE A 162 -10.89 -6.97 -0.91
C ILE A 162 -10.81 -8.38 -0.35
N ARG A 163 -9.84 -9.17 -0.84
CA ARG A 163 -9.61 -10.55 -0.37
C ARG A 163 -8.19 -10.72 0.19
N PHE A 164 -8.11 -10.90 1.50
CA PHE A 164 -6.86 -11.24 2.18
C PHE A 164 -6.50 -12.72 2.04
N ASN A 165 -5.20 -13.01 2.05
CA ASN A 165 -4.69 -14.37 2.00
C ASN A 165 -4.93 -15.10 3.34
N PRO A 166 -5.75 -16.15 3.39
CA PRO A 166 -6.08 -16.83 4.63
C PRO A 166 -4.87 -17.53 5.28
N LYS A 167 -3.86 -17.92 4.50
CA LYS A 167 -2.64 -18.59 5.01
C LYS A 167 -1.75 -17.65 5.81
N LEU A 168 -1.78 -16.34 5.53
CA LEU A 168 -0.98 -15.37 6.26
C LEU A 168 -1.56 -15.05 7.64
N LYS A 169 -2.89 -15.18 7.79
CA LYS A 169 -3.58 -14.98 9.08
C LYS A 169 -3.09 -15.94 10.15
N GLU A 170 -2.62 -17.13 9.76
CA GLU A 170 -2.02 -18.10 10.68
C GLU A 170 -0.73 -17.59 11.32
N LYS A 171 -0.03 -16.68 10.63
CA LYS A 171 1.20 -16.04 11.10
C LYS A 171 0.95 -14.66 11.72
N GLY A 172 -0.31 -14.27 11.91
CA GLY A 172 -0.67 -12.91 12.36
C GLY A 172 -0.45 -11.83 11.30
N LEU A 173 -0.27 -12.21 10.03
CA LEU A 173 -0.02 -11.27 8.93
C LEU A 173 -1.25 -11.12 8.05
N LEU A 174 -1.46 -9.92 7.53
CA LEU A 174 -2.48 -9.62 6.53
C LEU A 174 -1.83 -9.08 5.27
N ASP A 175 -2.07 -9.78 4.16
CA ASP A 175 -1.73 -9.29 2.83
C ASP A 175 -2.77 -9.77 1.82
N LEU A 176 -2.82 -9.10 0.68
CA LEU A 176 -3.69 -9.47 -0.41
C LEU A 176 -3.23 -10.77 -1.07
N LYS A 177 -4.19 -11.54 -1.56
CA LYS A 177 -3.89 -12.69 -2.40
C LYS A 177 -3.45 -12.17 -3.78
N GLN A 178 -2.16 -12.29 -4.08
CA GLN A 178 -1.61 -12.13 -5.42
C GLN A 178 -2.03 -13.27 -6.34
#